data_AF-A0A7X5YFP3-F1
#
_entry.id   AF-A0A7X5YFP3-F1
#
_cell.length_a   1.000
_cell.length_b   1.000
_cell.length_c   1.000
_cell.angle_alpha   90.00
_cell.angle_beta   90.00
_cell.angle_gamma   90.00
#
_symmetry.space_group_name_H-M   'P 1'
#
loop_
_entity.id
_entity.type
_entity.pdbx_description
1 polymer ?
#
loop_
_entity_poly.entity_id
_entity_poly.type
_entity_poly.pdbx_seq_one_letter_code
_entity_poly.pdbx_strand_id
1 'polypeptide(L)'
;MTLELTTVDAYSQTTGACGGIDFWGNCWEWTLSTDASGSYIVKGGSWDSERDDYRSEKSDVVRTGTQGYVNVGFRVVRVEP
;
A
#
# COMPACT_ATOMS: atom_id res chain seq x y z
N MET A 1 -21.08 6.97 3.36
CA MET A 1 -20.10 5.93 3.74
C MET A 1 -18.79 6.67 3.87
N THR A 2 -18.33 6.90 5.09
CA THR A 2 -16.99 7.45 5.33
C THR A 2 -16.00 6.38 4.85
N LEU A 3 -15.17 6.72 3.86
CA LEU A 3 -14.05 5.86 3.48
C LEU A 3 -12.99 6.08 4.55
N GLU A 4 -12.70 5.06 5.33
CA GLU A 4 -11.75 5.10 6.44
C GLU A 4 -11.02 3.75 6.53
N LEU A 5 -9.93 3.70 7.29
CA LEU A 5 -9.20 2.46 7.52
C LEU A 5 -10.13 1.40 8.12
N THR A 6 -10.10 0.19 7.57
CA THR A 6 -10.81 -0.96 8.14
C THR A 6 -9.85 -1.79 9.00
N THR A 7 -10.40 -2.66 9.85
CA THR A 7 -9.56 -3.67 10.52
C THR A 7 -8.84 -4.50 9.46
N VAL A 8 -7.59 -4.88 9.73
CA VAL A 8 -6.70 -5.54 8.76
C VAL A 8 -7.27 -6.85 8.20
N ASP A 9 -8.18 -7.49 8.93
CA ASP A 9 -8.82 -8.76 8.59
C ASP A 9 -10.25 -8.62 8.03
N ALA A 10 -10.76 -7.39 7.91
CA ALA A 10 -12.13 -7.12 7.44
C ALA A 10 -12.42 -7.74 6.06
N TYR A 11 -11.38 -7.89 5.23
CA TYR A 11 -11.44 -8.47 3.90
C TYR A 11 -10.52 -9.70 3.73
N SER A 12 -10.38 -10.53 4.77
CA SER A 12 -9.55 -11.76 4.72
C SER A 12 -9.95 -12.77 3.63
N GLN A 13 -11.13 -12.66 3.03
CA GLN A 13 -11.55 -13.43 1.86
C GLN A 13 -10.82 -13.05 0.56
N THR A 14 -10.24 -11.84 0.47
CA THR A 14 -9.44 -11.38 -0.68
C THR A 14 -7.95 -11.55 -0.43
N THR A 15 -7.56 -12.77 -0.06
CA THR A 15 -6.17 -13.13 0.21
C THR A 15 -5.42 -13.40 -1.09
N GLY A 16 -4.21 -12.84 -1.23
CA GLY A 16 -3.31 -13.14 -2.36
C GLY A 16 -2.82 -14.59 -2.32
N ALA A 17 -2.31 -15.10 -3.45
CA ALA A 17 -1.88 -16.50 -3.55
C ALA A 17 -0.79 -16.91 -2.52
N CYS A 18 -0.06 -15.94 -1.96
CA CYS A 18 0.94 -16.13 -0.91
C CYS A 18 0.40 -16.02 0.53
N GLY A 19 -0.92 -15.88 0.71
CA GLY A 19 -1.53 -15.75 2.05
C GLY A 19 -1.58 -14.32 2.59
N GLY A 20 -1.14 -13.31 1.83
CA GLY A 20 -1.21 -11.91 2.26
C GLY A 20 -2.59 -11.28 2.06
N ILE A 21 -2.97 -10.42 2.99
CA ILE A 21 -4.23 -9.65 3.00
C ILE A 21 -3.94 -8.15 2.82
N ASP A 22 -4.96 -7.38 2.43
CA ASP A 22 -4.89 -5.94 2.22
C ASP A 22 -3.82 -5.49 1.20
N PHE A 23 -3.60 -6.28 0.14
CA PHE A 23 -2.72 -5.86 -0.96
C PHE A 23 -3.35 -4.81 -1.90
N TRP A 24 -4.67 -4.59 -1.82
CA TRP A 24 -5.46 -3.76 -2.74
C TRP A 24 -6.44 -2.85 -1.98
N GLY A 25 -5.92 -1.81 -1.31
CA GLY A 25 -6.69 -0.82 -0.57
C GLY A 25 -6.26 -0.71 0.89
N ASN A 26 -7.15 -0.21 1.73
CA ASN A 26 -6.90 0.14 3.13
C ASN A 26 -5.88 1.29 3.26
N CYS A 27 -4.58 1.01 3.14
CA CYS A 27 -3.53 2.02 3.14
C CYS A 27 -2.50 1.76 2.05
N TRP A 28 -1.93 2.83 1.51
CA TRP A 28 -0.74 2.76 0.71
C TRP A 28 0.39 2.15 1.54
N GLU A 29 1.18 1.26 0.97
CA GLU A 29 2.33 0.67 1.65
C GLU A 29 3.63 1.27 1.12
N TRP A 30 4.47 1.75 2.03
CA TRP A 30 5.84 2.16 1.71
C TRP A 30 6.64 1.02 1.08
N THR A 31 7.44 1.35 0.06
CA THR A 31 8.49 0.46 -0.47
C THR A 31 9.86 1.14 -0.38
N LEU A 32 10.93 0.35 -0.53
CA LEU A 32 12.29 0.89 -0.62
C LEU A 32 12.64 1.41 -2.02
N SER A 33 11.80 1.14 -3.03
CA SER A 33 12.03 1.57 -4.41
C SER A 33 11.71 3.06 -4.56
N THR A 34 12.53 3.77 -5.33
CA THR A 34 12.35 5.20 -5.60
C THR A 34 12.14 5.48 -7.08
N ASP A 35 11.49 6.62 -7.38
CA ASP A 35 11.48 7.19 -8.73
C ASP A 35 12.82 7.87 -9.08
N ALA A 36 12.89 8.45 -10.28
CA ALA A 36 14.05 9.19 -10.76
C ALA A 36 14.36 10.45 -9.93
N SER A 37 13.41 10.95 -9.16
CA SER A 37 13.55 12.12 -8.28
C SER A 37 13.92 11.75 -6.85
N GLY A 38 14.04 10.45 -6.54
CA GLY A 38 14.33 9.95 -5.19
C GLY A 38 13.13 9.90 -4.25
N SER A 39 11.90 10.10 -4.75
CA SER A 39 10.68 9.89 -3.97
C SER A 39 10.37 8.39 -3.91
N TYR A 40 9.87 7.92 -2.76
CA TYR A 40 9.59 6.50 -2.58
C TYR A 40 8.27 6.13 -3.24
N ILE A 41 8.27 5.02 -3.97
CA ILE A 41 7.08 4.43 -4.57
C ILE A 41 6.23 3.82 -3.45
N VAL A 42 4.94 4.16 -3.44
CA VAL A 42 3.95 3.53 -2.56
C VAL A 42 3.04 2.61 -3.37
N LYS A 43 2.57 1.52 -2.76
CA LYS A 43 1.86 0.44 -3.45
C LYS A 43 0.55 0.06 -2.77
N GLY A 44 -0.35 -0.60 -3.52
CA GLY A 44 -1.57 -1.21 -3.01
C GLY A 44 -2.78 -0.29 -2.95
N GLY A 45 -2.59 1.03 -3.02
CA GLY A 45 -3.66 2.03 -2.88
C GLY A 45 -4.21 2.12 -1.46
N SER A 46 -5.08 3.09 -1.23
CA SER A 46 -5.68 3.34 0.09
C SER A 46 -7.17 3.65 0.01
N TRP A 47 -7.82 3.84 1.15
CA TRP A 47 -9.24 4.12 1.26
C TRP A 47 -9.71 5.36 0.47
N ASP A 48 -8.83 6.32 0.17
CA ASP A 48 -9.15 7.53 -0.62
C ASP A 48 -8.65 7.48 -2.08
N SER A 49 -8.14 6.34 -2.54
CA SER A 49 -7.52 6.22 -3.87
C SER A 49 -8.53 5.83 -4.95
N GLU A 50 -8.22 6.13 -6.21
CA GLU A 50 -9.03 5.67 -7.33
C GLU A 50 -8.89 4.13 -7.50
N ARG A 51 -9.92 3.48 -8.07
CA ARG A 51 -9.91 2.02 -8.24
C ARG A 51 -8.72 1.50 -9.05
N ASP A 52 -8.25 2.31 -10.00
CA ASP A 52 -7.15 1.99 -10.90
C ASP A 52 -5.77 2.01 -10.20
N ASP A 53 -5.69 2.65 -9.03
CA ASP A 53 -4.46 2.76 -8.25
C ASP A 53 -4.17 1.53 -7.39
N TYR A 54 -5.17 0.65 -7.20
CA TYR A 54 -4.96 -0.62 -6.49
C TYR A 54 -4.15 -1.61 -7.34
N ARG A 55 -4.12 -1.49 -8.67
CA ARG A 55 -3.51 -2.48 -9.57
C ARG A 55 -2.08 -2.86 -9.13
N SER A 56 -1.82 -4.15 -9.03
CA SER A 56 -0.57 -4.69 -8.47
C SER A 56 0.67 -4.15 -9.16
N GLU A 57 0.60 -3.85 -10.44
CA GLU A 57 1.68 -3.33 -11.27
C GLU A 57 1.90 -1.81 -11.15
N LYS A 58 0.92 -1.03 -10.65
CA LYS A 58 0.96 0.45 -10.59
C LYS A 58 2.11 0.99 -9.75
N SER A 59 3.01 1.81 -10.29
CA SER A 59 4.25 2.24 -9.59
C SER A 59 4.63 3.71 -9.79
N ASP A 60 3.73 4.53 -10.30
CA ASP A 60 3.92 5.96 -10.54
C ASP A 60 3.40 6.86 -9.40
N VAL A 61 2.83 6.27 -8.34
CA VAL A 61 2.43 6.99 -7.12
C VAL A 61 3.61 7.02 -6.15
N VAL A 62 4.07 8.22 -5.82
CA VAL A 62 5.24 8.45 -4.96
C VAL A 62 4.95 9.36 -3.78
N ARG A 63 5.78 9.29 -2.75
CA ARG A 63 5.71 10.14 -1.55
C ARG A 63 7.12 10.55 -1.08
N THR A 64 7.20 11.72 -0.45
CA THR A 64 8.44 12.18 0.20
C THR A 64 8.66 11.38 1.49
N GLY A 65 9.79 10.68 1.60
CA GLY A 65 10.08 9.76 2.71
C GLY A 65 10.36 10.40 4.07
N THR A 66 10.37 11.73 4.15
CA THR A 66 10.59 12.49 5.40
C THR A 66 9.29 12.96 6.04
N GLN A 67 8.13 12.55 5.51
CA GLN A 67 6.81 12.99 5.96
C GLN A 67 5.91 11.79 6.28
N GLY A 68 5.02 11.97 7.26
CA GLY A 68 3.92 11.05 7.51
C GLY A 68 2.67 11.44 6.72
N TYR A 69 1.90 10.44 6.29
CA TYR A 69 0.64 10.63 5.57
C TYR A 69 -0.45 9.77 6.21
N VAL A 70 -1.66 10.32 6.33
CA VAL A 70 -2.78 9.64 7.00
C VAL A 70 -3.21 8.33 6.31
N ASN A 71 -2.93 8.20 5.02
CA ASN A 71 -3.31 7.06 4.18
C ASN A 71 -2.13 6.17 3.77
N VAL A 72 -0.94 6.34 4.40
CA VAL A 72 0.24 5.53 4.10
C VAL A 72 0.71 4.77 5.35
N GLY A 73 0.64 3.45 5.28
CA GLY A 73 1.17 2.50 6.25
C GLY A 73 2.40 1.76 5.70
N PHE A 74 2.68 0.57 6.23
CA PHE A 74 3.82 -0.24 5.80
C PHE A 74 3.60 -1.72 6.10
N ARG A 75 4.35 -2.55 5.37
CA ARG A 75 4.51 -3.98 5.64
C ARG A 75 5.98 -4.29 5.80
N VAL A 76 6.30 -5.06 6.84
CA VAL A 76 7.67 -5.50 7.09
C VAL A 76 7.93 -6.77 6.29
N VAL A 77 9.12 -6.87 5.71
CA VAL A 77 9.60 -8.07 5.02
C VAL A 77 10.81 -8.59 5.80
N ARG A 78 10.87 -9.92 6.00
CA ARG A 78 12.00 -10.62 6.59
C ARG A 78 12.64 -11.53 5.54
N VAL A 79 13.96 -11.52 5.47
CA VAL A 79 14.74 -12.51 4.72
C VAL A 79 15.17 -13.59 5.70
N GLU A 80 14.87 -14.85 5.38
CA GLU A 80 15.41 -15.99 6.14
C GLU A 80 16.89 -16.19 5.77
N PRO A 81 17.79 -16.43 6.73
CA PRO A 81 19.20 -16.74 6.49
C PRO A 81 19.43 -18.03 5.70
#